data_AF-A0A661JL78-F1
#
_entry.id   AF-A0A661JL78-F1
#
_cell.length_a   1.000
_cell.length_b   1.000
_cell.length_c   1.000
_cell.angle_alpha   90.00
_cell.angle_beta   90.00
_cell.angle_gamma   90.00
#
_symmetry.space_group_name_H-M   'P 1'
#
loop_
_entity.id
_entity.type
_entity.pdbx_description
1 polymer ?
#
loop_
_entity_poly.entity_id
_entity_poly.type
_entity_poly.pdbx_seq_one_letter_code
_entity_poly.pdbx_strand_id
1 'polypeptide(L)' 'MLLHLFLLLGAGGILAFGIVMMKIAYDLPNPFEFLITFFSASLVILIGGVLCLGTCLRLREELRKR' A
#
# COMPACT_ATOMS: atom_id res chain seq x y z
N MET A 1 9.98 -13.75 12.22
CA MET A 1 10.68 -13.51 10.94
C MET A 1 9.83 -13.88 9.71
N LEU A 2 9.46 -15.16 9.49
CA LEU A 2 8.72 -15.60 8.28
C LEU A 2 7.36 -14.89 8.08
N LEU A 3 6.58 -14.74 9.17
CA LEU A 3 5.30 -14.02 9.14
C LEU A 3 5.45 -12.54 8.72
N HIS A 4 6.49 -11.86 9.21
CA HIS A 4 6.74 -10.45 8.88
C HIS A 4 7.12 -10.30 7.40
N LEU A 5 7.86 -11.27 6.85
CA LEU A 5 8.19 -11.29 5.43
C LEU A 5 6.92 -11.45 4.56
N PHE A 6 6.02 -12.35 4.95
CA PHE A 6 4.74 -12.54 4.27
C PHE A 6 3.87 -11.28 4.32
N LEU A 7 3.77 -10.65 5.50
CA LEU A 7 3.06 -9.37 5.69
C LEU A 7 3.64 -8.26 4.81
N LEU A 8 4.97 -8.17 4.71
CA LEU A 8 5.65 -7.14 3.93
C LEU A 8 5.44 -7.35 2.42
N LEU A 9 5.45 -8.60 1.95
CA LEU A 9 5.12 -8.94 0.57
C LEU A 9 3.65 -8.59 0.23
N GLY A 10 2.70 -8.95 1.11
CA GLY A 10 1.29 -8.60 0.94
C GLY A 10 1.06 -7.09 0.94
N ALA A 11 1.68 -6.37 1.87
CA ALA A 11 1.61 -4.91 1.93
C ALA A 11 2.20 -4.26 0.68
N GLY A 12 3.32 -4.79 0.16
CA GLY A 12 3.91 -4.36 -1.11
C GLY A 12 2.97 -4.59 -2.30
N GLY A 13 2.27 -5.72 -2.34
CA GLY A 13 1.25 -6.00 -3.36
C GLY A 13 0.08 -5.01 -3.32
N ILE A 14 -0.42 -4.69 -2.12
CA ILE A 14 -1.49 -3.69 -1.93
C ILE A 14 -1.03 -2.30 -2.41
N LEU A 15 0.20 -1.90 -2.06
CA LEU A 15 0.80 -0.64 -2.52
C LEU A 15 0.91 -0.59 -4.05
N ALA A 16 1.46 -1.64 -4.67
CA ALA A 16 1.58 -1.72 -6.11
C ALA A 16 0.22 -1.64 -6.80
N PHE A 17 -0.78 -2.36 -6.29
CA PHE A 17 -2.15 -2.29 -6.78
C PHE A 17 -2.74 -0.88 -6.66
N GLY A 18 -2.55 -0.22 -5.53
CA GLY A 18 -2.97 1.16 -5.33
C GLY A 18 -2.34 2.14 -6.33
N ILE A 19 -1.05 1.98 -6.63
CA ILE A 19 -0.35 2.80 -7.64
C ILE A 19 -0.91 2.55 -9.05
N VAL A 20 -1.18 1.30 -9.41
CA VAL A 20 -1.81 0.98 -10.70
C VAL A 20 -3.20 1.59 -10.81
N MET A 21 -4.03 1.47 -9.78
CA MET A 21 -5.34 2.11 -9.71
C MET A 21 -5.25 3.63 -9.82
N MET A 22 -4.24 4.25 -9.19
CA MET A 22 -4.01 5.68 -9.30
C MET A 22 -3.69 6.09 -10.74
N LYS A 23 -2.85 5.32 -11.43
CA LYS A 23 -2.54 5.57 -12.84
C LYS A 23 -3.79 5.48 -13.72
N ILE A 24 -4.62 4.46 -13.49
CA ILE A 24 -5.89 4.30 -14.18
C ILE A 24 -6.79 5.52 -13.91
N ALA A 25 -6.89 5.98 -12.66
CA ALA A 25 -7.69 7.15 -12.31
C ALA A 25 -7.33 8.38 -13.17
N TYR A 26 -6.03 8.63 -13.41
CA TYR A 26 -5.59 9.76 -14.24
C TYR A 26 -6.00 9.68 -15.71
N ASP A 27 -6.23 8.48 -16.24
CA ASP A 27 -6.65 8.28 -17.62
C ASP A 27 -8.19 8.38 -17.78
N LEU A 28 -8.95 8.52 -16.70
CA LEU A 28 -10.42 8.60 -16.78
C LEU A 28 -10.88 9.99 -17.27
N PRO A 29 -11.74 10.03 -18.30
CA PRO A 29 -12.21 11.29 -18.89
C PRO A 29 -13.33 11.95 -18.06
N ASN A 30 -14.06 11.16 -17.26
CA ASN A 30 -15.17 11.67 -16.45
C ASN A 30 -14.65 12.16 -15.09
N PRO A 31 -14.90 13.42 -14.70
CA PRO A 31 -14.38 13.99 -13.46
C PRO A 31 -14.93 13.31 -12.19
N PHE A 32 -16.16 12.80 -12.22
CA PHE A 32 -16.74 12.12 -11.07
C PHE A 32 -16.12 10.74 -10.85
N GLU A 33 -15.93 9.99 -11.93
CA GLU A 33 -15.26 8.68 -11.88
C GLU A 33 -13.77 8.81 -11.53
N PHE A 34 -13.09 9.85 -12.05
CA PHE A 34 -11.75 10.23 -11.62
C PHE A 34 -11.68 10.40 -10.10
N LEU A 35 -12.59 11.21 -9.53
CA LEU A 35 -12.57 11.53 -8.11
C LEU A 35 -12.74 10.27 -7.24
N ILE A 36 -13.72 9.42 -7.57
CA ILE A 36 -13.98 8.18 -6.82
C ILE A 36 -12.80 7.23 -6.91
N THR A 37 -12.24 7.06 -8.11
CA THR A 37 -11.13 6.12 -8.35
C THR A 37 -9.84 6.62 -7.71
N PHE A 38 -9.55 7.92 -7.80
CA PHE A 38 -8.40 8.57 -7.18
C PHE A 38 -8.42 8.45 -5.66
N PHE A 39 -9.55 8.75 -5.01
CA PHE A 39 -9.69 8.61 -3.57
C PHE A 39 -9.60 7.16 -3.12
N SER A 40 -10.22 6.24 -3.86
CA SER A 40 -10.13 4.81 -3.58
C SER A 40 -8.69 4.32 -3.69
N ALA A 41 -7.97 4.68 -4.75
CA ALA A 41 -6.56 4.38 -4.92
C ALA A 41 -5.71 4.95 -3.78
N SER A 42 -5.96 6.20 -3.38
CA SER A 42 -5.27 6.85 -2.26
C SER A 42 -5.45 6.10 -0.94
N LEU A 43 -6.67 5.64 -0.64
CA LEU A 43 -6.95 4.85 0.56
C LEU A 43 -6.25 3.49 0.53
N VAL A 44 -6.25 2.82 -0.63
CA VAL A 44 -5.51 1.55 -0.82
C VAL A 44 -4.02 1.74 -0.60
N ILE A 45 -3.44 2.80 -1.18
CA ILE A 45 -2.02 3.15 -0.98
C ILE A 45 -1.75 3.42 0.50
N LEU A 46 -2.63 4.17 1.19
CA LEU A 46 -2.46 4.48 2.61
C LEU A 46 -2.49 3.21 3.48
N ILE A 47 -3.43 2.30 3.24
CA ILE A 47 -3.52 1.01 3.94
C ILE A 47 -2.24 0.19 3.72
N GLY A 48 -1.83 0.04 2.46
CA GLY A 48 -0.60 -0.68 2.12
C GLY A 48 0.64 -0.03 2.74
N GLY A 49 0.70 1.31 2.74
CA GLY A 49 1.80 2.09 3.31
C GLY A 49 1.91 1.93 4.82
N VAL A 50 0.79 2.02 5.55
CA VAL A 50 0.77 1.81 7.01
C VAL A 50 1.12 0.37 7.37
N LEU A 51 0.62 -0.62 6.63
CA LEU A 51 1.00 -2.02 6.81
C LEU A 51 2.49 -2.25 6.58
N CYS A 52 3.05 -1.67 5.52
CA CYS A 52 4.46 -1.78 5.20
C CYS A 52 5.33 -1.11 6.27
N LEU A 53 5.01 0.14 6.65
CA LEU A 53 5.72 0.87 7.71
C LEU A 53 5.65 0.15 9.06
N GLY A 54 4.45 -0.26 9.48
CA GLY A 54 4.25 -0.97 10.75
C GLY A 54 5.02 -2.29 10.80
N THR A 55 5.04 -3.04 9.69
CA THR A 55 5.80 -4.30 9.60
C THR A 55 7.31 -4.05 9.61
N CYS A 56 7.77 -3.01 8.90
CA CYS A 56 9.18 -2.65 8.82
C CYS A 56 9.73 -2.18 10.18
N LEU A 57 8.95 -1.39 10.93
CA LEU A 57 9.30 -0.97 12.30
C LEU A 57 9.45 -2.17 13.24
N ARG A 58 8.48 -3.09 13.23
CA ARG A 58 8.53 -4.32 14.05
C ARG A 58 9.72 -5.20 13.67
N LEU A 59 10.01 -5.35 12.38
CA LEU A 59 11.16 -6.12 11.91
C LEU A 59 12.48 -5.49 12.39
N ARG A 60 12.58 -4.16 12.34
CA ARG A 60 13.78 -3.43 12.82
C ARG A 60 13.97 -3.59 14.33
N GLU A 61 12.90 -3.54 15.11
CA GLU A 61 12.97 -3.78 16.56
C GLU A 61 13.38 -5.21 16.89
N GLU A 62 12.86 -6.20 16.17
CA GLU A 62 13.23 -7.61 16.34
C GLU A 62 14.70 -7.85 16.00
N LEU A 63 15.20 -7.25 14.91
CA LEU A 63 16.61 -7.33 14.52
C LEU A 63 17.53 -6.60 15.50
N ARG A 64 17.07 -5.52 16.14
CA ARG A 64 17.85 -4.80 17.16
C ARG A 64 17.99 -5.58 18.47
N LYS A 65 17.05 -6.47 18.77
CA LYS A 65 17.04 -7.29 20.00
C LYS A 65 17.86 -8.58 19.87
N ARG A 66 18.24 -8.98 18.65
CA ARG A 66 19.13 -10.10 18.35
C ARG A 66 20.57 -9.64 18.26
#